data_AF-A0A395S532-F1
#
_entry.id   AF-A0A395S532-F1
#
_cell.length_a   1.000
_cell.length_b   1.000
_cell.length_c   1.000
_cell.angle_alpha   90.00
_cell.angle_beta   90.00
_cell.angle_gamma   90.00
#
_symmetry.space_group_name_H-M   'P 1'
#
loop_
_entity.id
_entity.type
_entity.pdbx_description
1 polymer ?
#
loop_
_entity_poly.entity_id
_entity_poly.type
_entity_poly.pdbx_seq_one_letter_code
_entity_poly.pdbx_strand_id
1 'polypeptide(L)'
;DYRDGSVISARDRKLIISQIITAANSEYGFSHTFTLDGTYKLEIKLTGMLNTYCMHPSETAAPYGTEVAPSINAHNHQHIFSLRVDPEVDGPNNTVVQNDALPSEAEVGSAENPFGNGFYCKNTPYKTSKDAASNYCHETSRSWAITNPNSINPSTKKPVAYKILNNNCPTLLAKPGSVVYNRAAFARKALWVTPYKDYEIFPAGDYVCQSTGIENHPHNSNIVDWVNRDEPIENTDIVCYIQFGLTHFPRTEDFPVMPAEPVSVMLRASNFYQKNPGLWVPPSALCVDAASKDAFGEKKEESGSCCAGKTAPKL
;
A
#
# COMPACT_ATOMS: atom_id res chain seq x y z
N ASP A 1 -30.73 -6.08 -8.88
CA ASP A 1 -30.46 -5.25 -10.05
C ASP A 1 -31.82 -4.80 -10.59
N TYR A 2 -31.97 -3.63 -11.24
CA TYR A 2 -33.31 -3.24 -11.73
C TYR A 2 -33.82 -4.20 -12.81
N ARG A 3 -32.92 -4.93 -13.47
CA ARG A 3 -33.23 -5.90 -14.52
C ARG A 3 -33.86 -7.19 -13.96
N ASP A 4 -33.54 -7.55 -12.71
CA ASP A 4 -34.00 -8.79 -12.07
C ASP A 4 -34.72 -8.57 -10.72
N GLY A 5 -34.93 -7.31 -10.32
CA GLY A 5 -35.57 -6.95 -9.05
C GLY A 5 -34.80 -7.37 -7.78
N SER A 6 -33.56 -7.87 -7.90
CA SER A 6 -32.82 -8.41 -6.76
C SER A 6 -32.10 -7.33 -5.93
N VAL A 7 -32.01 -7.51 -4.62
CA VAL A 7 -31.10 -6.73 -3.77
C VAL A 7 -30.34 -7.68 -2.88
N ILE A 8 -29.01 -7.67 -3.02
CA ILE A 8 -28.08 -8.45 -2.20
C ILE A 8 -27.18 -7.47 -1.45
N SER A 9 -27.17 -7.57 -0.12
CA SER A 9 -26.29 -6.78 0.74
C SER A 9 -25.62 -7.69 1.75
N ALA A 10 -24.30 -7.57 1.87
CA ALA A 10 -23.49 -8.31 2.84
C ALA A 10 -22.58 -7.35 3.60
N ARG A 11 -22.46 -7.55 4.91
CA ARG A 11 -21.57 -6.75 5.77
C ARG A 11 -20.15 -7.31 5.74
N ASP A 12 -19.19 -6.42 5.54
CA ASP A 12 -17.76 -6.73 5.64
C ASP A 12 -17.33 -6.89 7.11
N ARG A 13 -16.20 -7.56 7.33
CA ARG A 13 -15.53 -7.71 8.63
C ARG A 13 -14.03 -7.65 8.42
N LYS A 14 -13.31 -7.17 9.43
CA LYS A 14 -11.84 -7.08 9.39
C LYS A 14 -11.23 -7.71 10.63
N LEU A 15 -10.13 -8.43 10.43
CA LEU A 15 -9.22 -8.81 11.51
C LEU A 15 -8.21 -7.69 11.66
N ILE A 16 -8.05 -7.17 12.88
CA ILE A 16 -7.02 -6.19 13.20
C ILE A 16 -6.10 -6.78 14.26
N ILE A 17 -4.82 -6.84 13.96
CA ILE A 17 -3.76 -7.13 14.93
C ILE A 17 -3.05 -5.82 15.18
N SER A 18 -3.08 -5.34 16.43
CA SER A 18 -2.56 -4.02 16.78
C SER A 18 -1.56 -4.06 17.94
N GLN A 19 -0.66 -3.09 17.92
CA GLN A 19 0.25 -2.78 19.02
C GLN A 19 0.41 -1.26 19.13
N ILE A 20 0.71 -0.77 20.33
CA ILE A 20 1.05 0.63 20.58
C ILE A 20 2.45 0.67 21.14
N ILE A 21 3.30 1.51 20.56
CA ILE A 21 4.66 1.77 21.04
C ILE A 21 4.76 3.23 21.45
N THR A 22 5.19 3.49 22.68
CA THR A 22 5.60 4.82 23.15
C THR A 22 7.10 5.00 22.95
N ALA A 23 7.49 6.03 22.21
CA ALA A 23 8.87 6.46 22.04
C ALA A 23 9.03 7.84 22.68
N ALA A 24 9.34 7.84 23.98
CA ALA A 24 9.42 9.04 24.81
C ALA A 24 8.16 9.92 24.74
N ASN A 25 8.14 10.92 23.86
CA ASN A 25 7.03 11.86 23.69
C ASN A 25 5.92 11.36 22.74
N SER A 26 6.24 10.45 21.80
CA SER A 26 5.29 10.03 20.76
C SER A 26 4.70 8.65 21.00
N GLU A 27 3.44 8.46 20.62
CA GLU A 27 2.76 7.17 20.56
C GLU A 27 2.49 6.76 19.11
N TYR A 28 2.84 5.52 18.76
CA TYR A 28 2.58 4.94 17.45
C TYR A 28 1.66 3.73 17.61
N GLY A 29 0.42 3.85 17.13
CA GLY A 29 -0.54 2.76 17.06
C GLY A 29 -0.45 2.04 15.72
N PHE A 30 0.20 0.87 15.69
CA PHE A 30 0.31 0.02 14.51
C PHE A 30 -0.93 -0.86 14.41
N SER A 31 -1.57 -0.91 13.24
CA SER A 31 -2.76 -1.72 12.97
C SER A 31 -2.59 -2.50 11.67
N HIS A 32 -2.34 -3.80 11.78
CA HIS A 32 -2.33 -4.74 10.67
C HIS A 32 -3.77 -5.20 10.42
N THR A 33 -4.37 -4.74 9.33
CA THR A 33 -5.77 -4.99 8.97
C THR A 33 -5.85 -5.98 7.82
N PHE A 34 -6.66 -7.02 7.98
CA PHE A 34 -6.99 -8.01 6.96
C PHE A 34 -8.49 -7.99 6.70
N THR A 35 -8.90 -7.89 5.43
CA THR A 35 -10.31 -7.82 5.00
C THR A 35 -10.70 -9.03 4.14
N LEU A 36 -12.00 -9.27 4.03
CA LEU A 36 -12.54 -10.44 3.33
C LEU A 36 -12.33 -10.40 1.80
N ASP A 37 -12.02 -9.23 1.24
CA ASP A 37 -11.66 -9.07 -0.17
C ASP A 37 -10.20 -9.49 -0.49
N GLY A 38 -9.46 -9.96 0.52
CA GLY A 38 -8.05 -10.33 0.40
C GLY A 38 -7.08 -9.16 0.52
N THR A 39 -7.53 -7.99 0.97
CA THR A 39 -6.66 -6.83 1.21
C THR A 39 -5.95 -6.93 2.57
N TYR A 40 -4.66 -6.61 2.55
CA TYR A 40 -3.87 -6.30 3.74
C TYR A 40 -3.58 -4.79 3.78
N LYS A 41 -3.72 -4.16 4.95
CA LYS A 41 -3.37 -2.76 5.17
C LYS A 41 -2.58 -2.63 6.46
N LEU A 42 -1.42 -1.97 6.41
CA LEU A 42 -0.76 -1.46 7.60
C LEU A 42 -1.12 0.01 7.76
N GLU A 43 -1.79 0.35 8.86
CA GLU A 43 -2.06 1.73 9.26
C GLU A 43 -1.27 2.03 10.55
N ILE A 44 -0.59 3.17 10.57
CA ILE A 44 0.06 3.70 11.76
C ILE A 44 -0.64 5.00 12.13
N LYS A 45 -1.13 5.08 13.37
CA LYS A 45 -1.68 6.30 13.94
C LYS A 45 -0.62 6.95 14.83
N LEU A 46 -0.22 8.17 14.48
CA LEU A 46 0.71 8.96 15.27
C LEU A 46 -0.11 9.83 16.22
N THR A 47 0.19 9.77 17.51
CA THR A 47 -0.41 10.61 18.55
C THR A 47 0.64 10.87 19.63
N GLY A 48 0.23 11.38 20.79
CA GLY A 48 1.12 11.71 21.89
C GLY A 48 1.44 13.19 21.98
N MET A 49 2.64 13.51 22.45
CA MET A 49 3.12 14.87 22.61
C MET A 49 4.15 15.22 21.54
N LEU A 50 4.13 16.48 21.10
CA LEU A 50 5.17 17.02 20.22
C LEU A 50 6.54 16.98 20.91
N ASN A 51 7.59 16.76 20.14
CA ASN A 51 8.93 17.16 20.58
C ASN A 51 8.97 18.70 20.61
N THR A 52 9.34 19.26 21.75
CA THR A 52 9.37 20.71 21.96
C THR A 52 10.71 21.17 22.48
N TYR A 53 11.02 22.42 22.18
CA TYR A 53 12.20 23.12 22.68
C TYR A 53 11.80 24.51 23.17
N CYS A 54 12.57 25.04 24.12
CA CYS A 54 12.35 26.40 24.62
C CYS A 54 12.63 27.43 23.51
N MET A 55 11.82 28.48 23.46
CA MET A 55 11.99 29.60 22.53
C MET A 55 12.01 30.91 23.32
N HIS A 56 13.00 31.76 23.08
CA HIS A 56 13.06 33.05 23.74
C HIS A 56 11.95 33.98 23.18
N PRO A 57 11.33 34.89 23.97
CA PRO A 57 10.25 35.76 23.48
C PRO A 57 10.61 36.70 22.32
N SER A 58 11.91 36.90 22.05
CA SER A 58 12.40 37.69 20.91
C SER A 58 12.69 36.86 19.66
N GLU A 59 12.56 35.53 19.73
CA GLU A 59 12.79 34.63 18.61
C GLU A 59 11.49 34.40 17.82
N THR A 60 11.62 33.80 16.64
CA THR A 60 10.48 33.35 15.83
C THR A 60 10.74 31.90 15.43
N ALA A 61 9.75 31.03 15.63
CA ALA A 61 9.87 29.60 15.34
C ALA A 61 10.05 29.31 13.84
N ALA A 62 9.43 30.11 12.98
CA ALA A 62 9.55 29.99 11.53
C ALA A 62 11.00 30.26 11.07
N PRO A 63 11.48 29.57 10.02
CA PRO A 63 10.75 28.63 9.14
C PRO A 63 10.87 27.15 9.55
N TYR A 64 11.50 26.85 10.68
CA TYR A 64 11.89 25.48 11.06
C TYR A 64 11.01 24.84 12.14
N GLY A 65 10.03 25.58 12.65
CA GLY A 65 9.03 25.07 13.57
C GLY A 65 7.87 26.04 13.74
N THR A 66 7.03 25.73 14.72
CA THR A 66 5.84 26.50 15.09
C THR A 66 5.87 26.77 16.59
N GLU A 67 5.61 28.02 17.00
CA GLU A 67 5.34 28.34 18.40
C GLU A 67 3.93 27.83 18.75
N VAL A 68 3.85 26.66 19.37
CA VAL A 68 2.57 25.98 19.67
C VAL A 68 1.95 26.44 20.99
N ALA A 69 2.74 27.11 21.83
CA ALA A 69 2.34 27.80 23.04
C ALA A 69 3.42 28.86 23.37
N PRO A 70 3.14 29.88 24.21
CA PRO A 70 4.11 30.93 24.52
C PRO A 70 5.47 30.35 24.92
N SER A 71 6.52 30.72 24.18
CA SER A 71 7.91 30.27 24.40
C SER A 71 8.16 28.77 24.19
N ILE A 72 7.26 28.05 23.49
CA ILE A 72 7.38 26.62 23.17
C ILE A 72 7.39 26.44 21.65
N ASN A 73 8.56 26.09 21.11
CA ASN A 73 8.74 25.79 19.68
C ASN A 73 8.72 24.28 19.43
N ALA A 74 7.84 23.85 18.52
CA ALA A 74 7.82 22.49 17.98
C ALA A 74 8.44 22.49 16.57
N HIS A 75 9.57 21.81 16.40
CA HIS A 75 10.29 21.77 15.13
C HIS A 75 9.59 20.90 14.07
N ASN A 76 9.73 21.30 12.81
CA ASN A 76 9.29 20.53 11.65
C ASN A 76 10.07 19.21 11.57
N HIS A 77 9.38 18.11 11.25
CA HIS A 77 10.00 16.78 11.20
C HIS A 77 9.28 15.84 10.24
N GLN A 78 9.91 14.71 9.89
CA GLN A 78 9.28 13.65 9.11
C GLN A 78 9.20 12.37 9.94
N HIS A 79 8.11 11.63 9.78
CA HIS A 79 7.97 10.26 10.26
C HIS A 79 8.00 9.35 9.04
N ILE A 80 9.04 8.52 8.91
CA ILE A 80 9.20 7.60 7.77
C ILE A 80 9.40 6.18 8.31
N PHE A 81 8.53 5.28 7.90
CA PHE A 81 8.52 3.87 8.27
C PHE A 81 8.96 3.02 7.10
N SER A 82 9.45 1.80 7.37
CA SER A 82 9.83 0.83 6.36
C SER A 82 9.13 -0.49 6.60
N LEU A 83 8.18 -0.85 5.74
CA LEU A 83 7.54 -2.17 5.76
C LEU A 83 8.38 -3.14 4.92
N ARG A 84 8.95 -4.17 5.56
CA ARG A 84 9.59 -5.32 4.88
C ARG A 84 8.50 -6.34 4.53
N VAL A 85 8.37 -6.66 3.25
CA VAL A 85 7.48 -7.70 2.72
C VAL A 85 8.34 -8.76 2.05
N ASP A 86 8.18 -9.99 2.50
CA ASP A 86 8.82 -11.21 1.99
C ASP A 86 7.71 -12.03 1.31
N PRO A 87 7.41 -11.76 0.02
CA PRO A 87 6.22 -12.28 -0.63
C PRO A 87 6.38 -13.71 -1.11
N GLU A 88 5.28 -14.45 -0.98
CA GLU A 88 5.08 -15.79 -1.54
C GLU A 88 3.76 -15.77 -2.35
N VAL A 89 3.67 -14.89 -3.34
CA VAL A 89 2.43 -14.70 -4.11
C VAL A 89 2.19 -15.95 -4.96
N ASP A 90 1.36 -16.88 -4.46
CA ASP A 90 1.09 -18.17 -5.11
C ASP A 90 2.36 -18.99 -5.41
N GLY A 91 3.40 -18.81 -4.59
CA GLY A 91 4.71 -19.45 -4.70
C GLY A 91 5.89 -18.48 -4.62
N PRO A 92 7.13 -19.01 -4.57
CA PRO A 92 8.32 -18.25 -4.14
C PRO A 92 8.92 -17.38 -5.23
N ASN A 93 8.69 -17.71 -6.50
CA ASN A 93 9.28 -16.99 -7.61
C ASN A 93 8.36 -15.83 -8.01
N ASN A 94 8.71 -14.62 -7.59
CA ASN A 94 7.89 -13.42 -7.82
C ASN A 94 8.69 -12.37 -8.62
N THR A 95 7.95 -11.43 -9.21
CA THR A 95 8.48 -10.27 -9.93
C THR A 95 7.70 -9.03 -9.53
N VAL A 96 8.39 -7.93 -9.22
CA VAL A 96 7.76 -6.63 -9.02
C VAL A 96 7.57 -5.91 -10.36
N VAL A 97 6.37 -5.42 -10.61
CA VAL A 97 5.99 -4.69 -11.82
C VAL A 97 5.51 -3.29 -11.43
N GLN A 98 6.16 -2.25 -11.94
CA GLN A 98 5.68 -0.88 -11.84
C GLN A 98 4.46 -0.67 -12.75
N ASN A 99 3.43 -0.02 -12.21
CA ASN A 99 2.18 0.26 -12.90
C ASN A 99 1.95 1.78 -12.94
N ASP A 100 2.04 2.38 -14.13
CA ASP A 100 1.80 3.81 -14.37
C ASP A 100 0.53 4.00 -15.22
N ALA A 101 -0.37 4.89 -14.82
CA ALA A 101 -1.52 5.27 -15.63
C ALA A 101 -1.10 6.34 -16.66
N LEU A 102 -1.35 6.08 -17.94
CA LEU A 102 -0.97 6.96 -19.05
C LEU A 102 -2.14 7.15 -20.02
N PRO A 103 -2.30 8.34 -20.63
CA PRO A 103 -3.19 8.52 -21.76
C PRO A 103 -2.74 7.65 -22.95
N SER A 104 -3.66 7.31 -23.84
CA SER A 104 -3.32 6.69 -25.13
C SER A 104 -2.35 7.60 -25.90
N GLU A 105 -1.37 6.99 -26.59
CA GLU A 105 -0.44 7.71 -27.46
C GLU A 105 -1.10 8.16 -28.77
N ALA A 106 -2.28 7.63 -29.09
CA ALA A 106 -3.02 8.00 -30.29
C ALA A 106 -3.72 9.37 -30.15
N GLU A 107 -3.57 10.19 -31.18
CA GLU A 107 -4.13 11.55 -31.25
C GLU A 107 -5.66 11.58 -31.19
N VAL A 108 -6.21 12.68 -30.67
CA VAL A 108 -7.66 12.91 -30.67
C VAL A 108 -8.16 13.02 -32.11
N GLY A 109 -9.21 12.26 -32.44
CA GLY A 109 -9.77 12.21 -33.79
C GLY A 109 -9.12 11.18 -34.72
N SER A 110 -8.09 10.47 -34.27
CA SER A 110 -7.58 9.28 -34.94
C SER A 110 -8.59 8.13 -34.94
N ALA A 111 -8.37 7.10 -35.77
CA ALA A 111 -9.22 5.91 -35.77
C ALA A 111 -9.13 5.14 -34.43
N GLU A 112 -7.95 5.16 -33.80
CA GLU A 112 -7.62 4.46 -32.58
C GLU A 112 -8.09 5.21 -31.31
N ASN A 113 -8.22 6.54 -31.36
CA ASN A 113 -8.71 7.35 -30.25
C ASN A 113 -9.60 8.53 -30.71
N PRO A 114 -10.76 8.27 -31.34
CA PRO A 114 -11.56 9.31 -32.00
C PRO A 114 -12.00 10.44 -31.07
N PHE A 115 -12.21 10.15 -29.78
CA PHE A 115 -12.69 11.09 -28.78
C PHE A 115 -11.67 11.45 -27.70
N GLY A 116 -10.42 10.98 -27.83
CA GLY A 116 -9.36 11.33 -26.87
C GLY A 116 -9.48 10.68 -25.48
N ASN A 117 -10.43 9.76 -25.28
CA ASN A 117 -10.73 9.19 -23.96
C ASN A 117 -9.94 7.92 -23.62
N GLY A 118 -9.09 7.45 -24.55
CA GLY A 118 -8.26 6.26 -24.33
C GLY A 118 -7.17 6.50 -23.29
N PHE A 119 -6.99 5.57 -22.36
CA PHE A 119 -5.88 5.50 -21.42
C PHE A 119 -5.57 4.04 -21.11
N TYR A 120 -4.37 3.79 -20.59
CA TYR A 120 -3.93 2.44 -20.26
C TYR A 120 -3.00 2.44 -19.05
N CYS A 121 -2.69 1.23 -18.56
CA CYS A 121 -1.69 1.03 -17.52
C CYS A 121 -0.41 0.48 -18.16
N LYS A 122 0.65 1.28 -18.16
CA LYS A 122 1.99 0.84 -18.58
C LYS A 122 2.61 0.00 -17.47
N ASN A 123 2.92 -1.24 -17.81
CA ASN A 123 3.52 -2.22 -16.90
C ASN A 123 5.01 -2.34 -17.20
N THR A 124 5.86 -2.04 -16.22
CA THR A 124 7.32 -2.15 -16.36
C THR A 124 7.84 -3.14 -15.31
N PRO A 125 8.13 -4.40 -15.69
CA PRO A 125 8.74 -5.38 -14.79
C PRO A 125 10.14 -4.93 -14.41
N TYR A 126 10.46 -4.95 -13.12
CA TYR A 126 11.83 -4.71 -12.67
C TYR A 126 12.67 -5.96 -12.82
N LYS A 127 13.87 -5.80 -13.35
CA LYS A 127 14.77 -6.91 -13.64
C LYS A 127 15.92 -7.05 -12.65
N THR A 128 16.41 -5.93 -12.13
CA THR A 128 17.52 -5.91 -11.16
C THR A 128 17.20 -5.01 -9.97
N SER A 129 17.94 -5.19 -8.88
CA SER A 129 17.73 -4.42 -7.65
C SER A 129 17.87 -2.90 -7.86
N LYS A 130 18.82 -2.44 -8.69
CA LYS A 130 19.00 -1.00 -8.96
C LYS A 130 17.84 -0.41 -9.77
N ASP A 131 17.29 -1.16 -10.72
CA ASP A 131 16.13 -0.78 -11.53
C ASP A 131 14.88 -0.59 -10.64
N ALA A 132 14.70 -1.44 -9.63
CA ALA A 132 13.55 -1.38 -8.73
C ALA A 132 13.56 -0.22 -7.72
N ALA A 133 14.70 0.43 -7.50
CA ALA A 133 14.86 1.53 -6.55
C ALA A 133 14.09 2.79 -6.98
N SER A 134 12.82 2.89 -6.56
CA SER A 134 11.84 3.76 -7.22
C SER A 134 11.05 4.64 -6.25
N ASN A 135 10.61 5.78 -6.77
CA ASN A 135 9.73 6.72 -6.07
C ASN A 135 8.31 6.61 -6.63
N TYR A 136 7.35 6.97 -5.79
CA TYR A 136 5.99 7.25 -6.24
C TYR A 136 5.97 8.44 -7.21
N CYS A 137 5.04 8.41 -8.16
CA CYS A 137 4.80 9.50 -9.12
C CYS A 137 3.31 9.83 -9.08
N HIS A 138 2.99 11.04 -8.64
CA HIS A 138 1.61 11.49 -8.47
C HIS A 138 0.91 11.65 -9.83
N GLU A 139 1.66 12.13 -10.83
CA GLU A 139 1.18 12.42 -12.18
C GLU A 139 0.66 11.18 -12.90
N THR A 140 1.24 10.01 -12.59
CA THR A 140 0.86 8.72 -13.18
C THR A 140 0.13 7.81 -12.20
N SER A 141 -0.18 8.29 -11.00
CA SER A 141 -0.77 7.51 -9.91
C SER A 141 -0.03 6.18 -9.70
N ARG A 142 1.30 6.23 -9.69
CA ARG A 142 2.16 5.04 -9.72
C ARG A 142 1.79 4.04 -8.64
N SER A 143 1.83 2.78 -8.98
CA SER A 143 1.69 1.68 -8.04
C SER A 143 2.63 0.55 -8.43
N TRP A 144 2.75 -0.46 -7.58
CA TRP A 144 3.57 -1.62 -7.87
C TRP A 144 2.75 -2.88 -7.66
N ALA A 145 3.04 -3.94 -8.42
CA ALA A 145 2.42 -5.24 -8.25
C ALA A 145 3.51 -6.28 -8.03
N ILE A 146 3.41 -7.03 -6.94
CA ILE A 146 4.18 -8.26 -6.73
C ILE A 146 3.41 -9.36 -7.46
N THR A 147 3.99 -9.89 -8.52
CA THR A 147 3.33 -10.85 -9.41
C THR A 147 4.04 -12.18 -9.39
N ASN A 148 3.32 -13.27 -9.65
CA ASN A 148 3.91 -14.57 -9.94
C ASN A 148 3.72 -14.91 -11.41
N PRO A 149 4.76 -14.80 -12.25
CA PRO A 149 4.64 -15.01 -13.68
C PRO A 149 4.33 -16.47 -14.06
N ASN A 150 4.50 -17.41 -13.12
CA ASN A 150 4.23 -18.84 -13.33
C ASN A 150 2.79 -19.24 -13.00
N SER A 151 1.99 -18.34 -12.40
CA SER A 151 0.59 -18.58 -12.09
C SER A 151 -0.31 -17.55 -12.79
N ILE A 152 -1.09 -18.03 -13.75
CA ILE A 152 -1.90 -17.18 -14.64
C ILE A 152 -3.38 -17.28 -14.28
N ASN A 153 -4.00 -16.13 -14.05
CA ASN A 153 -5.44 -16.06 -13.88
C ASN A 153 -6.16 -16.46 -15.18
N PRO A 154 -7.10 -17.43 -15.13
CA PRO A 154 -7.72 -17.98 -16.33
C PRO A 154 -8.64 -16.98 -17.05
N SER A 155 -9.20 -16.00 -16.34
CA SER A 155 -10.12 -15.00 -16.90
C SER A 155 -9.37 -13.84 -17.54
N THR A 156 -8.42 -13.26 -16.81
CA THR A 156 -7.70 -12.06 -17.28
C THR A 156 -6.48 -12.38 -18.13
N LYS A 157 -6.02 -13.64 -18.14
CA LYS A 157 -4.78 -14.09 -18.79
C LYS A 157 -3.54 -13.33 -18.32
N LYS A 158 -3.59 -12.78 -17.11
CA LYS A 158 -2.48 -12.07 -16.46
C LYS A 158 -1.96 -12.89 -15.27
N PRO A 159 -0.68 -12.70 -14.90
CA PRO A 159 -0.15 -13.21 -13.64
C PRO A 159 -1.03 -12.82 -12.44
N VAL A 160 -1.15 -13.74 -11.48
CA VAL A 160 -1.72 -13.43 -10.16
C VAL A 160 -0.81 -12.45 -9.42
N ALA A 161 -1.39 -11.56 -8.61
CA ALA A 161 -0.62 -10.50 -7.99
C ALA A 161 -1.20 -9.98 -6.67
N TYR A 162 -0.34 -9.33 -5.89
CA TYR A 162 -0.71 -8.38 -4.85
C TYR A 162 -0.18 -6.98 -5.20
N LYS A 163 -1.09 -6.01 -5.30
CA LYS A 163 -0.79 -4.63 -5.69
C LYS A 163 -0.49 -3.79 -4.45
N ILE A 164 0.68 -3.18 -4.41
CA ILE A 164 1.12 -2.20 -3.42
C ILE A 164 0.56 -0.82 -3.80
N LEU A 165 -0.20 -0.24 -2.88
CA LEU A 165 -0.74 1.12 -2.93
C LEU A 165 -0.09 1.91 -1.79
N ASN A 166 0.74 2.89 -2.16
CA ASN A 166 1.52 3.69 -1.23
C ASN A 166 1.53 5.15 -1.69
N ASN A 167 0.45 5.88 -1.38
CA ASN A 167 0.33 7.31 -1.67
C ASN A 167 0.71 8.20 -0.46
N ASN A 168 1.02 7.59 0.69
CA ASN A 168 1.56 8.27 1.88
C ASN A 168 3.08 8.07 1.95
N CYS A 169 3.83 8.49 0.94
CA CYS A 169 5.29 8.25 0.88
C CYS A 169 6.06 9.56 0.64
N PRO A 170 6.27 10.38 1.68
CA PRO A 170 7.01 11.62 1.53
C PRO A 170 8.45 11.33 1.10
N THR A 171 8.99 12.17 0.22
CA THR A 171 10.42 12.13 -0.10
C THR A 171 11.23 12.56 1.12
N LEU A 172 12.42 11.99 1.29
CA LEU A 172 13.36 12.44 2.31
C LEU A 172 13.80 13.87 2.02
N LEU A 173 13.49 14.80 2.92
CA LEU A 173 13.83 16.22 2.76
C LEU A 173 15.28 16.54 3.14
N ALA A 174 15.91 15.67 3.96
CA ALA A 174 17.30 15.83 4.34
C ALA A 174 18.21 15.73 3.11
N LYS A 175 19.08 16.73 2.92
CA LYS A 175 19.93 16.83 1.73
C LYS A 175 20.97 15.70 1.66
N PRO A 176 21.38 15.29 0.43
CA PRO A 176 22.54 14.42 0.24
C PRO A 176 23.76 14.90 1.03
N GLY A 177 24.45 13.96 1.68
CA GLY A 177 25.61 14.24 2.54
C GLY A 177 25.28 14.65 3.98
N SER A 178 24.01 14.91 4.32
CA SER A 178 23.60 15.14 5.72
C SER A 178 23.63 13.85 6.53
N VAL A 179 23.74 13.98 7.86
CA VAL A 179 23.72 12.83 8.79
C VAL A 179 22.47 11.97 8.61
N VAL A 180 21.29 12.60 8.44
CA VAL A 180 20.03 11.89 8.22
C VAL A 180 20.05 11.16 6.87
N TYR A 181 20.50 11.82 5.80
CA TYR A 181 20.58 11.20 4.48
C TYR A 181 21.49 9.98 4.45
N ASN A 182 22.63 10.05 5.15
CA ASN A 182 23.59 8.96 5.21
C ASN A 182 23.02 7.79 6.06
N ARG A 183 22.52 8.07 7.26
CA ARG A 183 22.06 7.03 8.21
C ARG A 183 20.71 6.41 7.85
N ALA A 184 19.80 7.17 7.26
CA ALA A 184 18.47 6.71 6.85
C ALA A 184 18.42 6.45 5.35
N ALA A 185 19.40 5.73 4.83
CA ALA A 185 19.52 5.45 3.40
C ALA A 185 18.27 4.78 2.80
N PHE A 186 17.57 3.98 3.61
CA PHE A 186 16.29 3.37 3.24
C PHE A 186 15.19 4.36 2.88
N ALA A 187 15.21 5.58 3.44
CA ALA A 187 14.20 6.61 3.17
C ALA A 187 14.43 7.36 1.85
N ARG A 188 15.53 7.09 1.12
CA ARG A 188 15.87 7.80 -0.12
C ARG A 188 14.95 7.41 -1.30
N LYS A 189 14.21 6.31 -1.19
CA LYS A 189 13.22 5.83 -2.17
C LYS A 189 11.94 5.40 -1.46
N ALA A 190 10.84 5.27 -2.22
CA ALA A 190 9.56 4.77 -1.71
C ALA A 190 9.47 3.24 -1.76
N LEU A 191 10.22 2.61 -2.65
CA LEU A 191 10.33 1.16 -2.79
C LEU A 191 11.76 0.76 -3.12
N TRP A 192 12.25 -0.26 -2.41
CA TRP A 192 13.42 -1.06 -2.77
C TRP A 192 13.01 -2.51 -2.95
N VAL A 193 13.66 -3.20 -3.88
CA VAL A 193 13.48 -4.64 -4.09
C VAL A 193 14.87 -5.27 -4.21
N THR A 194 15.09 -6.33 -3.46
CA THR A 194 16.33 -7.13 -3.49
C THR A 194 15.96 -8.60 -3.63
N PRO A 195 16.86 -9.47 -4.12
CA PRO A 195 16.69 -10.91 -3.91
C PRO A 195 16.65 -11.21 -2.42
N TYR A 196 15.97 -12.29 -2.04
CA TYR A 196 16.02 -12.78 -0.67
C TYR A 196 17.44 -13.24 -0.30
N LYS A 197 17.86 -12.85 0.92
CA LYS A 197 19.04 -13.38 1.59
C LYS A 197 18.78 -13.40 3.10
N ASP A 198 19.32 -14.43 3.75
CA ASP A 198 19.30 -14.52 5.21
C ASP A 198 19.92 -13.26 5.85
N TYR A 199 19.35 -12.86 6.99
CA TYR A 199 19.82 -11.75 7.83
C TYR A 199 19.70 -10.34 7.22
N GLU A 200 19.22 -10.18 5.98
CA GLU A 200 18.85 -8.87 5.43
C GLU A 200 17.46 -8.44 5.95
N ILE A 201 17.45 -7.93 7.19
CA ILE A 201 16.22 -7.58 7.92
C ILE A 201 16.09 -6.07 8.11
N PHE A 202 17.17 -5.41 8.55
CA PHE A 202 17.15 -3.99 8.94
C PHE A 202 17.75 -3.09 7.85
N PRO A 203 16.94 -2.32 7.09
CA PRO A 203 17.44 -1.59 5.92
C PRO A 203 18.34 -0.40 6.26
N ALA A 204 18.48 -0.05 7.54
CA ALA A 204 19.44 0.95 8.05
C ALA A 204 20.73 0.31 8.64
N GLY A 205 20.88 -1.01 8.54
CA GLY A 205 21.94 -1.80 9.16
C GLY A 205 21.58 -2.32 10.55
N ASP A 206 22.30 -3.34 11.01
CA ASP A 206 22.09 -4.02 12.29
C ASP A 206 22.42 -3.15 13.51
N TYR A 207 23.39 -2.24 13.37
CA TYR A 207 23.91 -1.40 14.45
C TYR A 207 23.63 0.08 14.16
N VAL A 208 22.41 0.53 14.45
CA VAL A 208 21.93 1.87 14.08
C VAL A 208 22.46 2.99 15.00
N CYS A 209 22.53 2.75 16.32
CA CYS A 209 22.95 3.76 17.28
C CYS A 209 24.37 4.24 16.99
N GLN A 210 24.55 5.56 16.85
CA GLN A 210 25.83 6.22 16.54
C GLN A 210 26.50 5.79 15.22
N SER A 211 25.83 5.02 14.37
CA SER A 211 26.34 4.72 13.03
C SER A 211 26.53 6.00 12.23
N THR A 212 27.57 6.04 11.40
CA THR A 212 27.84 7.18 10.50
C THR A 212 27.01 7.11 9.23
N GLY A 213 26.38 5.97 8.94
CA GLY A 213 25.67 5.72 7.68
C GLY A 213 26.61 5.58 6.48
N ILE A 214 27.88 5.21 6.72
CA ILE A 214 28.83 4.90 5.65
C ILE A 214 28.33 3.66 4.89
N GLU A 215 28.25 3.78 3.57
CA GLU A 215 27.94 2.68 2.65
C GLU A 215 29.10 1.68 2.60
N ASN A 216 28.78 0.41 2.34
CA ASN A 216 29.69 -0.73 2.33
C ASN A 216 30.45 -0.94 3.65
N HIS A 217 29.80 -0.62 4.77
CA HIS A 217 30.40 -0.87 6.09
C HIS A 217 30.51 -2.39 6.33
N PRO A 218 31.69 -2.94 6.66
CA PRO A 218 31.93 -4.39 6.71
C PRO A 218 31.08 -5.16 7.72
N HIS A 219 30.52 -4.46 8.70
CA HIS A 219 29.69 -5.03 9.77
C HIS A 219 28.35 -4.34 9.93
N ASN A 220 27.96 -3.47 8.99
CA ASN A 220 26.73 -2.69 9.11
C ASN A 220 26.17 -2.34 7.72
N SER A 221 26.06 -3.36 6.88
CA SER A 221 25.50 -3.25 5.54
C SER A 221 24.07 -2.74 5.62
N ASN A 222 23.71 -1.82 4.72
CA ASN A 222 22.35 -1.28 4.64
C ASN A 222 21.71 -1.56 3.27
N ILE A 223 20.45 -1.14 3.08
CA ILE A 223 19.70 -1.42 1.85
C ILE A 223 20.36 -0.90 0.57
N VAL A 224 21.12 0.21 0.64
CA VAL A 224 21.84 0.73 -0.53
C VAL A 224 22.97 -0.21 -0.93
N ASP A 225 23.66 -0.82 0.03
CA ASP A 225 24.70 -1.82 -0.21
C ASP A 225 24.08 -3.07 -0.86
N TRP A 226 22.92 -3.51 -0.35
CA TRP A 226 22.19 -4.66 -0.87
C TRP A 226 21.74 -4.46 -2.31
N VAL A 227 21.19 -3.28 -2.61
CA VAL A 227 20.72 -2.90 -3.95
C VAL A 227 21.88 -2.67 -4.92
N ASN A 228 23.02 -2.17 -4.43
CA ASN A 228 24.19 -1.89 -5.27
C ASN A 228 24.85 -3.14 -5.86
N ARG A 229 24.57 -4.33 -5.29
CA ARG A 229 24.92 -5.63 -5.88
C ARG A 229 24.25 -5.86 -7.24
N ASP A 230 23.16 -5.15 -7.51
CA ASP A 230 22.43 -5.14 -8.79
C ASP A 230 22.00 -6.54 -9.25
N GLU A 231 21.64 -7.36 -8.28
CA GLU A 231 21.28 -8.76 -8.51
C GLU A 231 19.90 -8.87 -9.20
N PRO A 232 19.68 -9.94 -9.98
CA PRO A 232 18.41 -10.17 -10.67
C PRO A 232 17.27 -10.42 -9.68
N ILE A 233 16.11 -9.83 -9.96
CA ILE A 233 14.89 -9.90 -9.12
C ILE A 233 13.64 -10.29 -9.92
N GLU A 234 13.81 -10.76 -11.17
CA GLU A 234 12.73 -11.25 -12.00
C GLU A 234 12.55 -12.76 -11.79
N ASN A 235 11.34 -13.18 -11.45
CA ASN A 235 10.93 -14.57 -11.29
C ASN A 235 11.81 -15.36 -10.32
N THR A 236 12.07 -14.76 -9.15
CA THR A 236 12.92 -15.32 -8.09
C THR A 236 12.36 -14.95 -6.72
N ASP A 237 12.94 -15.51 -5.67
CA ASP A 237 12.69 -15.10 -4.30
C ASP A 237 13.22 -13.68 -4.04
N ILE A 238 12.35 -12.79 -3.56
CA ILE A 238 12.59 -11.34 -3.46
C ILE A 238 12.13 -10.81 -2.11
N VAL A 239 12.60 -9.61 -1.75
CA VAL A 239 12.10 -8.87 -0.58
C VAL A 239 11.83 -7.43 -1.00
N CYS A 240 10.64 -6.92 -0.66
CA CYS A 240 10.24 -5.53 -0.87
C CYS A 240 10.39 -4.73 0.42
N TYR A 241 11.05 -3.57 0.37
CA TYR A 241 11.11 -2.61 1.46
C TYR A 241 10.34 -1.36 1.05
N ILE A 242 9.19 -1.12 1.67
CA ILE A 242 8.24 -0.07 1.27
C ILE A 242 8.28 1.06 2.29
N GLN A 243 8.65 2.26 1.84
CA GLN A 243 8.72 3.44 2.69
C GLN A 243 7.46 4.28 2.60
N PHE A 244 6.87 4.57 3.75
CA PHE A 244 5.66 5.37 3.89
C PHE A 244 5.73 6.21 5.17
N GLY A 245 4.90 7.24 5.29
CA GLY A 245 5.03 8.21 6.36
C GLY A 245 4.34 9.54 6.08
N LEU A 246 4.76 10.57 6.81
CA LEU A 246 4.28 11.95 6.66
C LEU A 246 5.39 12.97 6.93
N THR A 247 5.20 14.17 6.40
CA THR A 247 5.96 15.36 6.78
C THR A 247 5.09 16.20 7.70
N HIS A 248 5.55 16.44 8.92
CA HIS A 248 4.81 17.13 9.96
C HIS A 248 5.30 18.57 10.09
N PHE A 249 4.38 19.51 9.87
CA PHE A 249 4.52 20.90 10.26
C PHE A 249 3.60 21.14 11.47
N PRO A 250 4.14 21.16 12.70
CA PRO A 250 3.32 21.20 13.91
C PRO A 250 2.38 22.41 13.95
N ARG A 251 1.22 22.22 14.56
CA ARG A 251 0.20 23.26 14.76
C ARG A 251 -0.19 23.35 16.23
N THR A 252 -0.89 24.42 16.59
CA THR A 252 -1.37 24.65 17.96
C THR A 252 -2.34 23.56 18.43
N GLU A 253 -3.13 22.97 17.53
CA GLU A 253 -4.06 21.88 17.82
C GLU A 253 -3.34 20.57 18.20
N ASP A 254 -2.06 20.47 17.90
CA ASP A 254 -1.25 19.29 18.19
C ASP A 254 -0.65 19.34 19.62
N PHE A 255 -0.87 20.44 20.36
CA PHE A 255 -0.38 20.68 21.72
C PHE A 255 -1.53 20.90 22.71
N PRO A 256 -1.45 20.38 23.97
CA PRO A 256 -0.36 19.60 24.55
C PRO A 256 -0.38 18.11 24.16
N VAL A 257 -1.48 17.61 23.58
CA VAL A 257 -1.62 16.23 23.13
C VAL A 257 -2.17 16.24 21.71
N MET A 258 -1.44 15.62 20.80
CA MET A 258 -1.71 15.58 19.37
C MET A 258 -2.86 14.61 19.06
N PRO A 259 -3.93 15.06 18.38
CA PRO A 259 -4.93 14.17 17.81
C PRO A 259 -4.29 13.16 16.84
N ALA A 260 -4.87 11.95 16.77
CA ALA A 260 -4.26 10.88 15.97
C ALA A 260 -4.23 11.22 14.47
N GLU A 261 -3.04 11.22 13.86
CA GLU A 261 -2.82 11.39 12.42
C GLU A 261 -2.47 10.03 11.78
N PRO A 262 -3.29 9.49 10.85
CA PRO A 262 -3.06 8.19 10.25
C PRO A 262 -2.21 8.26 8.97
N VAL A 263 -1.28 7.31 8.83
CA VAL A 263 -0.60 7.00 7.55
C VAL A 263 -0.73 5.51 7.27
N SER A 264 -0.69 5.12 5.98
CA SER A 264 -0.83 3.71 5.65
C SER A 264 -0.20 3.30 4.32
N VAL A 265 0.03 2.00 4.22
CA VAL A 265 0.32 1.29 2.98
C VAL A 265 -0.64 0.10 2.87
N MET A 266 -1.08 -0.20 1.65
CA MET A 266 -2.05 -1.26 1.38
C MET A 266 -1.51 -2.22 0.32
N LEU A 267 -1.67 -3.53 0.55
CA LEU A 267 -1.45 -4.58 -0.43
C LEU A 267 -2.79 -5.23 -0.75
N ARG A 268 -3.23 -5.13 -2.01
CA ARG A 268 -4.53 -5.63 -2.45
C ARG A 268 -4.37 -6.75 -3.48
N ALA A 269 -5.07 -7.86 -3.28
CA ALA A 269 -5.15 -8.92 -4.27
C ALA A 269 -5.58 -8.37 -5.65
N SER A 270 -4.83 -8.68 -6.70
CA SER A 270 -5.07 -8.23 -8.07
C SER A 270 -4.91 -9.41 -9.02
N ASN A 271 -6.00 -9.79 -9.70
CA ASN A 271 -6.07 -11.01 -10.51
C ASN A 271 -5.74 -12.30 -9.74
N PHE A 272 -5.57 -12.26 -8.41
CA PHE A 272 -5.27 -13.45 -7.61
C PHE A 272 -6.45 -14.42 -7.58
N TYR A 273 -7.65 -13.91 -7.33
CA TYR A 273 -8.88 -14.68 -7.37
C TYR A 273 -9.56 -14.62 -8.75
N GLN A 274 -10.31 -15.66 -9.12
CA GLN A 274 -11.07 -15.68 -10.38
C GLN A 274 -12.29 -14.75 -10.37
N LYS A 275 -12.80 -14.44 -9.18
CA LYS A 275 -13.95 -13.55 -8.92
C LYS A 275 -13.79 -12.92 -7.54
N ASN A 276 -14.69 -12.00 -7.17
CA ASN A 276 -14.68 -11.36 -5.86
C ASN A 276 -14.67 -12.43 -4.73
N PRO A 277 -13.60 -12.52 -3.93
CA PRO A 277 -13.49 -13.51 -2.86
C PRO A 277 -14.42 -13.22 -1.69
N GLY A 278 -15.08 -12.06 -1.62
CA GLY A 278 -16.11 -11.75 -0.63
C GLY A 278 -17.47 -12.38 -0.91
N LEU A 279 -17.68 -13.02 -2.08
CA LEU A 279 -18.98 -13.60 -2.46
C LEU A 279 -19.41 -14.81 -1.62
N TRP A 280 -18.52 -15.42 -0.82
CA TRP A 280 -18.91 -16.48 0.12
C TRP A 280 -19.60 -15.92 1.37
N VAL A 281 -19.49 -14.61 1.64
CA VAL A 281 -20.07 -14.01 2.84
C VAL A 281 -21.60 -14.04 2.71
N PRO A 282 -22.33 -14.65 3.67
CA PRO A 282 -23.77 -14.69 3.62
C PRO A 282 -24.37 -13.28 3.58
N PRO A 283 -25.43 -13.05 2.78
CA PRO A 283 -26.10 -11.77 2.73
C PRO A 283 -26.67 -11.42 4.11
N SER A 284 -26.47 -10.18 4.54
CA SER A 284 -27.10 -9.61 5.73
C SER A 284 -28.57 -9.26 5.47
N ALA A 285 -28.93 -9.00 4.21
CA ALA A 285 -30.30 -8.89 3.75
C ALA A 285 -30.42 -9.46 2.34
N LEU A 286 -31.49 -10.23 2.12
CA LEU A 286 -31.92 -10.67 0.80
C LEU A 286 -33.35 -10.14 0.61
N CYS A 287 -33.49 -9.04 -0.13
CA CYS A 287 -34.79 -8.53 -0.53
C CYS A 287 -34.98 -8.83 -2.02
N VAL A 288 -36.03 -9.59 -2.33
CA VAL A 288 -36.51 -9.77 -3.69
C VAL A 288 -37.70 -8.83 -3.84
N ASP A 289 -37.62 -7.89 -4.79
CA ASP A 289 -38.77 -7.05 -5.10
C ASP A 289 -39.86 -7.91 -5.75
N ALA A 290 -40.96 -8.13 -5.02
CA ALA A 290 -42.12 -8.87 -5.53
C ALA A 290 -42.97 -8.08 -6.53
N ALA A 291 -42.73 -6.77 -6.67
CA ALA A 291 -43.47 -5.89 -7.57
C ALA A 291 -42.86 -5.82 -8.98
N SER A 292 -41.54 -6.01 -9.11
CA SER A 292 -40.85 -6.07 -10.41
C SER A 292 -41.14 -7.40 -11.11
N LYS A 293 -41.59 -7.33 -12.37
CA LYS A 293 -41.80 -8.49 -13.26
C LYS A 293 -41.11 -8.24 -14.59
N ASP A 294 -40.60 -9.29 -15.22
CA ASP A 294 -40.06 -9.19 -16.58
C ASP A 294 -41.08 -8.57 -17.54
N ALA A 295 -40.65 -7.56 -18.29
CA ALA A 295 -41.49 -6.86 -19.27
C ALA A 295 -41.99 -7.80 -20.39
N PHE A 296 -41.27 -8.90 -20.61
CA PHE A 296 -41.61 -9.97 -21.55
C PHE A 296 -41.61 -11.28 -20.76
N GLY A 297 -42.70 -11.55 -20.06
CA GLY A 297 -42.79 -12.65 -19.10
C GLY A 297 -42.30 -14.00 -19.64
N GLU A 298 -41.85 -14.86 -18.73
CA GLU A 298 -41.44 -16.23 -19.04
C GLU A 298 -42.50 -16.92 -19.90
N LYS A 299 -42.09 -17.40 -21.09
CA LYS A 299 -42.85 -18.42 -21.81
C LYS A 299 -42.92 -19.62 -20.89
N LYS A 300 -44.08 -19.83 -20.26
CA LYS A 300 -44.41 -21.09 -19.60
C LYS A 300 -44.37 -22.20 -20.66
N GLU A 301 -43.27 -22.93 -20.73
CA GLU A 301 -43.35 -24.31 -21.20
C GLU A 301 -44.03 -25.11 -20.08
N GLU A 302 -45.30 -25.42 -20.30
CA GLU A 302 -46.04 -26.39 -19.50
C GLU A 302 -45.40 -27.78 -19.67
N SER A 303 -44.38 -28.08 -18.86
CA SER A 303 -44.02 -29.47 -18.56
C SER A 303 -44.55 -29.80 -17.17
N GLY A 304 -45.75 -30.38 -17.15
CA GLY A 304 -46.33 -30.91 -15.94
C GLY A 304 -45.49 -32.08 -15.41
N SER A 305 -45.05 -31.98 -14.17
CA SER A 305 -44.91 -33.15 -13.31
C SER A 305 -45.12 -32.78 -11.85
N CYS A 306 -46.15 -33.41 -11.30
CA CYS A 306 -46.61 -33.33 -9.93
C CYS A 306 -45.61 -34.07 -9.01
N CYS A 307 -45.32 -33.48 -7.83
CA CYS A 307 -44.73 -34.12 -6.64
C CYS A 307 -43.24 -34.58 -6.67
N ALA A 308 -42.36 -33.76 -6.08
CA ALA A 308 -41.27 -34.13 -5.14
C ALA A 308 -40.65 -32.79 -4.68
N GLY A 309 -40.57 -32.39 -3.42
CA GLY A 309 -40.12 -33.10 -2.24
C GLY A 309 -39.13 -32.16 -1.55
N LYS A 310 -39.42 -31.75 -0.31
CA LYS A 310 -38.56 -30.90 0.51
C LYS A 310 -37.16 -31.52 0.64
N THR A 311 -36.13 -30.88 0.10
CA THR A 311 -34.74 -31.06 0.57
C THR A 311 -33.95 -29.80 0.25
N ALA A 312 -33.57 -29.07 1.30
CA ALA A 312 -32.44 -28.16 1.24
C ALA A 312 -31.15 -28.98 1.08
N PRO A 313 -30.18 -28.56 0.25
CA PRO A 313 -28.82 -29.03 0.41
C PRO A 313 -28.10 -28.14 1.42
N LYS A 314 -27.44 -28.81 2.36
CA LYS A 314 -26.28 -28.30 3.08
C LYS A 314 -25.08 -28.24 2.12
N LEU A 315 -24.20 -27.27 2.42
CA LEU A 315 -22.90 -26.90 1.80
C LEU A 315 -22.99 -26.08 0.52
#